data_AF-A0A951EXF6-F1
#
_entry.id   AF-A0A951EXF6-F1
#
_cell.length_a   1.000
_cell.length_b   1.000
_cell.length_c   1.000
_cell.angle_alpha   90.00
_cell.angle_beta   90.00
_cell.angle_gamma   90.00
#
_symmetry.space_group_name_H-M   'P 1'
#
loop_
_entity.id
_entity.type
_entity.pdbx_description
1 polymer ?
#
loop_
_entity_poly.entity_id
_entity_poly.type
_entity_poly.pdbx_seq_one_letter_code
_entity_poly.pdbx_strand_id
1 'polypeptide(L)'
;MTNATKLIAGLLLIAVTTIEYGGTFLLGIVSGKYAVTDFQRSMFRAGHAHAGVLTILALVALVFTDQASLSTPIGWAVRIGFAAAPVLVSAGFFGAAIGNGRTRPGGLIALLWIGVFVLGGCLIVLGIGLIRARG
;
A
#
# COMPACT_ATOMS: atom_id res chain seq x y z
N MET A 1 11.05 14.52 13.16
CA MET A 1 9.75 13.95 12.79
C MET A 1 8.63 14.60 13.59
N THR A 2 7.56 15.04 12.93
CA THR A 2 6.37 15.63 13.55
C THR A 2 5.53 14.58 14.30
N ASN A 3 4.64 15.00 15.21
CA ASN A 3 3.75 14.09 15.95
C ASN A 3 2.83 13.29 15.02
N ALA A 4 2.32 13.91 13.95
CA ALA A 4 1.52 13.24 12.93
C ALA A 4 2.29 12.13 12.24
N THR A 5 3.54 12.40 11.82
CA THR A 5 4.43 11.43 11.21
C THR A 5 4.74 10.26 12.16
N LYS A 6 5.02 10.53 13.45
CA LYS A 6 5.26 9.48 14.45
C LYS A 6 4.06 8.55 14.62
N LEU A 7 2.85 9.13 14.73
CA LEU A 7 1.62 8.35 14.87
C LEU A 7 1.39 7.43 13.67
N ILE A 8 1.44 7.98 12.45
CA ILE A 8 1.15 7.21 11.24
C ILE A 8 2.25 6.18 10.97
N ALA A 9 3.52 6.52 11.20
CA ALA A 9 4.61 5.55 11.09
C ALA A 9 4.45 4.39 12.08
N GLY A 10 4.09 4.67 13.34
CA GLY A 10 3.81 3.64 14.34
C GLY A 10 2.67 2.71 13.91
N LEU A 11 1.58 3.27 13.38
CA LEU A 11 0.46 2.49 12.85
C LEU A 11 0.86 1.62 11.66
N LEU A 12 1.65 2.14 10.73
CA LEU A 12 2.15 1.38 9.59
C LEU A 12 3.07 0.24 10.02
N LEU A 13 3.95 0.47 10.99
CA LEU A 13 4.82 -0.59 11.53
C LEU A 13 4.01 -1.70 12.19
N ILE A 14 2.96 -1.37 12.94
CA ILE A 14 2.04 -2.38 13.47
C ILE A 14 1.31 -3.10 12.32
N ALA A 15 0.87 -2.37 11.30
CA ALA A 15 0.20 -2.96 10.14
C ALA A 15 1.09 -3.96 9.37
N VAL A 16 2.42 -3.83 9.40
CA VAL A 16 3.34 -4.81 8.80
C VAL A 16 3.13 -6.21 9.36
N THR A 17 2.76 -6.36 10.64
CA THR A 17 2.44 -7.69 11.22
C THR A 17 1.30 -8.40 10.49
N THR A 18 0.35 -7.65 9.92
CA THR A 18 -0.73 -8.21 9.09
C THR A 18 -0.22 -8.67 7.72
N ILE A 19 0.82 -8.01 7.20
CA ILE A 19 1.48 -8.39 5.95
C ILE A 19 2.24 -9.70 6.15
N GLU A 20 2.94 -9.86 7.28
CA GLU A 20 3.62 -11.12 7.66
C GLU A 20 2.65 -12.30 7.69
N TYR A 21 1.45 -12.12 8.27
CA TYR A 21 0.41 -13.13 8.22
C TYR A 21 -0.01 -13.47 6.77
N GLY A 22 -0.10 -12.47 5.88
CA GLY A 22 -0.27 -12.70 4.45
C GLY A 22 0.84 -13.55 3.82
N GLY A 23 2.08 -13.44 4.32
CA GLY A 23 3.19 -14.30 3.93
C GLY A 23 2.96 -15.76 4.33
N THR A 24 2.45 -16.01 5.54
CA THR A 24 2.08 -17.37 5.97
C THR A 24 0.97 -17.98 5.11
N PHE A 25 0.00 -17.17 4.66
CA PHE A 25 -1.02 -17.58 3.71
C PHE A 25 -0.40 -17.99 2.36
N LEU A 26 0.54 -17.20 1.83
CA LEU A 26 1.25 -17.55 0.60
C LEU A 26 2.09 -18.82 0.74
N LEU A 27 2.74 -19.03 1.89
CA LEU A 27 3.43 -20.30 2.17
C LEU A 27 2.46 -21.48 2.12
N GLY A 28 1.23 -21.32 2.62
CA GLY A 28 0.19 -22.33 2.49
C GLY A 28 -0.17 -22.64 1.03
N ILE A 29 -0.26 -21.63 0.17
CA ILE A 29 -0.51 -21.82 -1.28
C ILE A 29 0.65 -22.58 -1.95
N VAL A 30 1.88 -22.21 -1.64
CA VAL A 30 3.07 -22.85 -2.23
C VAL A 30 3.26 -24.27 -1.70
N SER A 31 2.89 -24.54 -0.45
CA SER A 31 2.92 -25.87 0.17
C SER A 31 1.75 -26.77 -0.22
N GLY A 32 0.84 -26.32 -1.10
CA GLY A 32 -0.30 -27.12 -1.56
C GLY A 32 -1.49 -27.20 -0.60
N LYS A 33 -1.49 -26.43 0.51
CA LYS A 33 -2.60 -26.40 1.48
C LYS A 33 -3.89 -25.81 0.89
N TYR A 34 -3.75 -24.92 -0.09
CA TYR A 34 -4.87 -24.25 -0.75
C TYR A 34 -4.84 -24.53 -2.25
N ALA A 35 -5.93 -25.09 -2.79
CA ALA A 35 -6.12 -25.23 -4.22
C ALA A 35 -6.54 -23.87 -4.81
N VAL A 36 -5.64 -23.23 -5.55
CA VAL A 36 -5.86 -21.95 -6.22
C VAL A 36 -5.42 -22.05 -7.68
N THR A 37 -6.05 -21.27 -8.55
CA THR A 37 -5.60 -21.16 -9.95
C THR A 37 -4.27 -20.40 -10.04
N ASP A 38 -3.60 -20.48 -11.20
CA ASP A 38 -2.38 -19.68 -11.46
C ASP A 38 -2.64 -18.18 -11.43
N PHE A 39 -3.83 -17.76 -11.88
CA PHE A 39 -4.28 -16.38 -11.77
C PHE A 39 -4.35 -15.94 -10.30
N GLN A 40 -5.03 -16.71 -9.45
CA GLN A 40 -5.16 -16.41 -8.03
C GLN A 40 -3.80 -16.39 -7.32
N ARG A 41 -2.95 -17.39 -7.59
CA ARG A 41 -1.57 -17.46 -7.07
C ARG A 41 -0.78 -16.20 -7.42
N SER A 42 -0.90 -15.72 -8.66
CA SER A 42 -0.21 -14.51 -9.12
C SER A 42 -0.76 -13.24 -8.47
N MET A 43 -2.08 -13.12 -8.36
CA MET A 43 -2.73 -11.97 -7.73
C MET A 43 -2.42 -11.88 -6.23
N PHE A 44 -2.47 -12.99 -5.49
CA PHE A 44 -2.15 -13.00 -4.06
C PHE A 44 -0.67 -12.69 -3.81
N ARG A 45 0.24 -13.23 -4.63
CA ARG A 45 1.67 -12.86 -4.58
C ARG A 45 1.89 -11.37 -4.86
N ALA A 46 1.26 -10.84 -5.90
CA ALA A 46 1.37 -9.42 -6.25
C ALA A 46 0.82 -8.53 -5.13
N GLY A 47 -0.34 -8.87 -4.57
CA GLY A 47 -0.93 -8.13 -3.45
C GLY A 47 -0.02 -8.08 -2.23
N HIS A 48 0.52 -9.22 -1.82
CA HIS A 48 1.43 -9.29 -0.66
C HIS A 48 2.72 -8.49 -0.91
N ALA A 49 3.32 -8.62 -2.10
CA ALA A 49 4.52 -7.87 -2.47
C ALA A 49 4.27 -6.35 -2.45
N HIS A 50 3.16 -5.89 -3.03
CA HIS A 50 2.78 -4.47 -3.03
C HIS A 50 2.49 -3.96 -1.62
N ALA A 51 1.85 -4.75 -0.76
CA ALA A 51 1.62 -4.37 0.63
C ALA A 51 2.95 -4.03 1.34
N GLY A 52 3.96 -4.89 1.21
CA GLY A 52 5.27 -4.68 1.83
C GLY A 52 6.01 -3.48 1.25
N VAL A 53 6.27 -3.48 -0.07
CA VAL A 53 7.09 -2.44 -0.71
C VAL A 53 6.45 -1.05 -0.61
N LEU A 54 5.13 -0.94 -0.77
CA LEU A 54 4.45 0.34 -0.67
C LEU A 54 4.38 0.84 0.78
N THR A 55 4.32 -0.05 1.78
CA THR A 55 4.39 0.35 3.19
C THR A 55 5.77 0.92 3.53
N ILE A 56 6.85 0.32 2.99
CA ILE A 56 8.21 0.87 3.13
C ILE A 56 8.29 2.25 2.45
N LEU A 57 7.80 2.37 1.21
CA LEU A 57 7.74 3.64 0.50
C LEU A 57 6.95 4.69 1.29
N ALA A 58 5.82 4.31 1.90
CA ALA A 58 5.02 5.19 2.75
C ALA A 58 5.81 5.68 3.96
N LEU A 59 6.50 4.79 4.68
CA LEU A 59 7.36 5.16 5.82
C LEU A 59 8.45 6.16 5.41
N VAL A 60 9.10 5.94 4.27
CA VAL A 60 10.09 6.87 3.71
C VAL A 60 9.44 8.21 3.34
N ALA A 61 8.29 8.17 2.67
CA ALA A 61 7.56 9.37 2.27
C ALA A 61 7.09 10.21 3.47
N LEU A 62 6.71 9.59 4.59
CA LEU A 62 6.38 10.29 5.83
C LEU A 62 7.56 11.15 6.32
N VAL A 63 8.80 10.63 6.26
CA VAL A 63 10.01 11.37 6.63
C VAL A 63 10.21 12.57 5.71
N PHE A 64 10.03 12.40 4.40
CA PHE A 64 10.14 13.49 3.44
C PHE A 64 9.01 14.52 3.55
N THR A 65 7.82 14.11 3.98
CA THR A 65 6.68 15.02 4.13
C THR A 65 6.94 16.09 5.19
N ASP A 66 7.76 15.78 6.21
CA ASP A 66 8.21 16.77 7.20
C ASP A 66 9.20 17.80 6.62
N GLN A 67 9.82 17.52 5.46
CA GLN A 67 10.83 18.39 4.82
C GLN A 67 10.28 19.16 3.61
N ALA A 68 9.07 18.84 3.13
CA ALA A 68 8.52 19.36 1.89
C ALA A 68 7.79 20.71 2.02
N SER A 69 7.89 21.39 3.18
CA SER A 69 7.23 22.68 3.48
C SER A 69 5.74 22.76 3.06
N LEU A 70 5.03 21.63 3.13
CA LEU A 70 3.61 21.55 2.76
C LEU A 70 2.76 22.26 3.81
N SER A 71 1.67 22.90 3.37
CA SER A 71 0.67 23.42 4.30
C SER A 71 0.08 22.28 5.14
N THR A 72 -0.33 22.58 6.38
CA THR A 72 -0.84 21.57 7.32
C THR A 72 -1.91 20.65 6.72
N PRO A 73 -2.94 21.15 6.01
CA PRO A 73 -3.96 20.28 5.42
C PRO A 73 -3.41 19.34 4.33
N ILE A 74 -2.56 19.87 3.43
CA ILE A 74 -1.96 19.07 2.36
C ILE A 74 -1.01 18.02 2.96
N GLY A 75 -0.23 18.41 3.96
CA GLY A 75 0.65 17.50 4.69
C GLY A 75 -0.13 16.33 5.30
N TRP A 76 -1.29 16.56 5.91
CA TRP A 76 -2.13 15.48 6.43
C TRP A 76 -2.68 14.59 5.32
N ALA A 77 -3.20 15.19 4.25
CA ALA A 77 -3.73 14.43 3.10
C ALA A 77 -2.67 13.51 2.48
N VAL A 78 -1.44 14.01 2.30
CA VAL A 78 -0.31 13.22 1.77
C VAL A 78 0.05 12.06 2.71
N ARG A 79 0.13 12.29 4.02
CA ARG A 79 0.46 11.22 4.98
C ARG A 79 -0.60 10.13 5.01
N ILE A 80 -1.88 10.52 5.00
CA ILE A 80 -3.00 9.58 4.97
C ILE A 80 -3.01 8.81 3.63
N GLY A 81 -2.79 9.49 2.51
CA GLY A 81 -2.75 8.86 1.20
C GLY A 81 -1.62 7.84 1.07
N PHE A 82 -0.41 8.15 1.55
CA PHE A 82 0.68 7.19 1.62
C PHE A 82 0.37 6.01 2.56
N ALA A 83 -0.31 6.24 3.68
CA ALA A 83 -0.70 5.16 4.59
C ALA A 83 -1.82 4.27 4.01
N ALA A 84 -2.75 4.84 3.24
CA ALA A 84 -3.88 4.14 2.64
C ALA A 84 -3.50 3.36 1.38
N ALA A 85 -2.55 3.86 0.57
CA ALA A 85 -2.18 3.27 -0.71
C ALA A 85 -1.77 1.78 -0.64
N PRO A 86 -0.89 1.34 0.29
CA PRO A 86 -0.52 -0.07 0.41
C PRO A 86 -1.72 -0.97 0.68
N VAL A 87 -2.65 -0.50 1.52
CA VAL A 87 -3.88 -1.21 1.87
C VAL A 87 -4.80 -1.32 0.67
N LEU A 88 -5.06 -0.21 -0.04
CA LEU A 88 -5.95 -0.18 -1.21
C LEU A 88 -5.42 -1.05 -2.35
N VAL A 89 -4.13 -0.93 -2.68
CA VAL A 89 -3.51 -1.72 -3.75
C VAL A 89 -3.54 -3.20 -3.41
N SER A 90 -3.11 -3.57 -2.20
CA SER A 90 -3.13 -4.97 -1.75
C SER A 90 -4.55 -5.52 -1.69
N ALA A 91 -5.50 -4.81 -1.08
CA ALA A 91 -6.90 -5.21 -1.01
C ALA A 91 -7.52 -5.39 -2.40
N GLY A 92 -7.15 -4.57 -3.38
CA GLY A 92 -7.58 -4.75 -4.76
C GLY A 92 -7.04 -6.03 -5.40
N PHE A 93 -5.77 -6.36 -5.20
CA PHE A 93 -5.18 -7.61 -5.69
C PHE A 93 -5.83 -8.86 -5.05
N PHE A 94 -5.94 -8.90 -3.72
CA PHE A 94 -6.56 -10.01 -3.02
C PHE A 94 -8.05 -10.10 -3.35
N GLY A 95 -8.78 -8.99 -3.21
CA GLY A 95 -10.22 -8.91 -3.44
C GLY A 95 -10.62 -9.28 -4.87
N ALA A 96 -9.85 -8.86 -5.87
CA ALA A 96 -10.13 -9.21 -7.26
C ALA A 96 -9.95 -10.70 -7.56
N ALA A 97 -9.19 -11.43 -6.74
CA ALA A 97 -8.92 -12.85 -6.90
C ALA A 97 -9.78 -13.76 -6.01
N ILE A 98 -10.57 -13.20 -5.08
CA ILE A 98 -11.48 -13.98 -4.23
C ILE A 98 -12.57 -14.66 -5.07
N GLY A 99 -12.85 -15.92 -4.72
CA GLY A 99 -13.86 -16.77 -5.35
C GLY A 99 -13.32 -18.13 -5.77
N ASN A 100 -14.21 -19.05 -6.13
CA ASN A 100 -13.83 -20.41 -6.52
C ASN A 100 -13.32 -20.45 -7.97
N GLY A 101 -12.15 -21.06 -8.19
CA GLY A 101 -11.62 -21.35 -9.53
C GLY A 101 -11.40 -20.13 -10.42
N ARG A 102 -11.14 -18.96 -9.83
CA ARG A 102 -11.15 -17.68 -10.55
C ARG A 102 -9.96 -17.57 -11.50
N THR A 103 -10.18 -17.21 -12.76
CA THR A 103 -9.13 -17.00 -13.77
C THR A 103 -9.08 -15.57 -14.32
N ARG A 104 -9.93 -14.68 -13.80
CA ARG A 104 -10.05 -13.27 -14.20
C ARG A 104 -10.42 -12.39 -13.00
N PRO A 105 -10.01 -11.11 -12.97
CA PRO A 105 -10.29 -10.24 -11.83
C PRO A 105 -11.79 -10.01 -11.64
N GLY A 106 -12.21 -9.90 -10.38
CA GLY A 106 -13.52 -9.41 -9.97
C GLY A 106 -13.58 -7.89 -9.84
N GLY A 107 -14.76 -7.35 -9.51
CA GLY A 107 -15.00 -5.91 -9.43
C GLY A 107 -14.16 -5.16 -8.38
N LEU A 108 -13.68 -5.88 -7.35
CA LEU A 108 -12.78 -5.30 -6.33
C LEU A 108 -11.42 -4.86 -6.89
N ILE A 109 -11.11 -5.17 -8.16
CA ILE A 109 -9.97 -4.59 -8.88
C ILE A 109 -10.02 -3.05 -8.91
N ALA A 110 -11.21 -2.45 -8.75
CA ALA A 110 -11.35 -1.00 -8.62
C ALA A 110 -10.53 -0.43 -7.46
N LEU A 111 -10.42 -1.14 -6.33
CA LEU A 111 -9.61 -0.72 -5.17
C LEU A 111 -8.13 -0.57 -5.53
N LEU A 112 -7.62 -1.47 -6.38
CA LEU A 112 -6.25 -1.41 -6.85
C LEU A 112 -6.01 -0.08 -7.57
N TRP A 113 -6.86 0.26 -8.53
CA TRP A 113 -6.72 1.49 -9.31
C TRP A 113 -6.90 2.74 -8.45
N ILE A 114 -7.86 2.75 -7.52
CA ILE A 114 -8.01 3.85 -6.56
C ILE A 114 -6.71 4.02 -5.76
N GLY A 115 -6.14 2.93 -5.24
CA GLY A 115 -4.86 2.95 -4.52
C GLY A 115 -3.70 3.48 -5.37
N VAL A 116 -3.62 3.09 -6.64
CA VAL A 116 -2.62 3.58 -7.59
C VAL A 116 -2.75 5.09 -7.83
N PHE A 117 -3.96 5.59 -8.03
CA PHE A 117 -4.20 7.03 -8.21
C PHE A 117 -3.89 7.83 -6.95
N VAL A 118 -4.28 7.33 -5.77
CA VAL A 118 -3.94 7.95 -4.49
C VAL A 118 -2.42 8.02 -4.30
N LEU A 119 -1.72 6.91 -4.54
CA LEU A 119 -0.26 6.87 -4.46
C LEU A 119 0.40 7.84 -5.43
N GLY A 120 -0.01 7.82 -6.70
CA GLY A 120 0.52 8.69 -7.74
C GLY A 120 0.33 10.17 -7.41
N GLY A 121 -0.87 10.55 -6.95
CA GLY A 121 -1.15 11.92 -6.50
C GLY A 121 -0.26 12.34 -5.33
N CYS A 122 -0.10 11.48 -4.32
CA CYS A 122 0.76 11.76 -3.17
C CYS A 122 2.24 11.90 -3.56
N LEU A 123 2.74 11.04 -4.46
CA LEU A 123 4.10 11.11 -4.98
C LEU A 123 4.37 12.42 -5.73
N ILE A 124 3.43 12.83 -6.59
CA ILE A 124 3.54 14.09 -7.34
C ILE A 124 3.55 15.29 -6.38
N VAL A 125 2.59 15.35 -5.43
CA VAL A 125 2.50 16.44 -4.46
C VAL A 125 3.76 16.53 -3.59
N LEU A 126 4.20 15.39 -3.04
CA LEU A 126 5.40 15.35 -2.20
C LEU A 126 6.66 15.72 -2.99
N GLY A 127 6.83 15.19 -4.20
CA GLY A 127 7.96 15.50 -5.07
C GLY A 127 8.03 16.99 -5.42
N ILE A 128 6.90 17.59 -5.82
CA ILE A 128 6.82 19.04 -6.08
C ILE A 128 7.12 19.84 -4.81
N GLY A 129 6.60 19.42 -3.65
CA GLY A 129 6.84 20.07 -2.36
C GLY A 129 8.33 20.11 -2.01
N LEU A 130 9.02 18.97 -2.12
CA LEU A 130 10.47 18.88 -1.88
C LEU A 130 11.27 19.76 -2.85
N ILE A 131 10.92 19.78 -4.14
CA ILE A 131 11.59 20.63 -5.13
C ILE A 131 11.43 22.11 -4.78
N ARG A 132 10.24 22.52 -4.33
CA ARG A 132 9.94 23.91 -3.92
C ARG A 132 10.64 24.30 -2.62
N ALA A 133 10.85 23.36 -1.71
CA ALA A 133 11.48 23.58 -0.40
C ALA A 133 13.03 23.57 -0.43
N ARG A 134 13.65 23.44 -1.61
CA ARG A 134 15.12 23.35 -1.77
C ARG A 134 15.86 24.64 -1.42
N GLY A 135 15.23 25.80 -1.64
CA GLY A 135 15.81 27.13 -1.42
C GLY A 135 15.31 27.76 -0.14
#